data_AF-A0A1H1ZT54-F1
#
_entry.id   AF-A0A1H1ZT54-F1
#
_cell.length_a   1.000
_cell.length_b   1.000
_cell.length_c   1.000
_cell.angle_alpha   90.00
_cell.angle_beta   90.00
_cell.angle_gamma   90.00
#
_symmetry.space_group_name_H-M   'P 1'
#
loop_
_entity.id
_entity.type
_entity.pdbx_description
1 polymer ?
#
loop_
_entity_poly.entity_id
_entity_poly.type
_entity_poly.pdbx_seq_one_letter_code
_entity_poly.pdbx_strand_id
1 'polypeptide(L)'
;MTMIDSELLAPYLAARDNARAAWRLTVASLSKKPPQTLEEGFKAVKIAERAYFRCCEDLCDVLRSEIDRAEEMAGREASHNDEVQSNL
;
A
#
# COMPACT_ATOMS: atom_id res chain seq x y z
N MET A 1 6.16 21.98 -2.61
CA MET A 1 5.79 20.76 -1.86
C MET A 1 4.88 19.96 -2.75
N THR A 2 5.37 18.87 -3.34
CA THR A 2 4.58 17.99 -4.21
C THR A 2 3.51 17.31 -3.37
N MET A 3 2.25 17.63 -3.65
CA MET A 3 1.11 17.11 -2.91
C MET A 3 0.70 15.78 -3.53
N ILE A 4 1.03 14.67 -2.86
CA ILE A 4 0.52 13.35 -3.25
C ILE A 4 -0.98 13.32 -2.95
N ASP A 5 -1.77 12.89 -3.93
CA ASP A 5 -3.21 12.76 -3.78
C ASP A 5 -3.53 11.60 -2.84
N SER A 6 -4.00 11.93 -1.65
CA SER A 6 -4.33 10.95 -0.61
C SER A 6 -5.59 10.15 -0.94
N GLU A 7 -6.47 10.65 -1.81
CA GLU A 7 -7.67 9.93 -2.25
C GLU A 7 -7.30 8.73 -3.11
N LEU A 8 -6.23 8.82 -3.90
CA LEU A 8 -5.71 7.71 -4.70
C LEU A 8 -5.14 6.57 -3.83
N LEU A 9 -4.65 6.89 -2.63
CA LEU A 9 -4.11 5.91 -1.69
C LEU A 9 -5.18 5.25 -0.81
N ALA A 10 -6.34 5.89 -0.65
CA ALA A 10 -7.43 5.43 0.21
C ALA A 10 -7.85 3.96 0.01
N PRO A 11 -8.08 3.46 -1.22
CA PRO A 11 -8.46 2.06 -1.42
C PRO A 11 -7.36 1.07 -1.00
N TYR A 12 -6.09 1.41 -1.22
CA TYR A 12 -4.95 0.57 -0.85
C TYR A 12 -4.72 0.54 0.67
N LEU A 13 -4.90 1.69 1.33
CA LEU A 13 -4.88 1.78 2.79
C LEU A 13 -5.99 0.94 3.42
N ALA A 14 -7.22 1.03 2.88
CA ALA A 14 -8.35 0.23 3.35
C ALA A 14 -8.11 -1.27 3.14
N ALA A 15 -7.61 -1.68 1.97
CA ALA A 15 -7.27 -3.08 1.69
C ALA A 15 -6.21 -3.63 2.66
N ARG A 16 -5.14 -2.87 2.89
CA ARG A 16 -4.09 -3.19 3.87
C ARG A 16 -4.68 -3.38 5.27
N ASP A 17 -5.52 -2.45 5.73
CA ASP A 17 -6.08 -2.49 7.09
C ASP A 17 -7.03 -3.66 7.28
N ASN A 18 -7.86 -3.97 6.27
CA ASN A 18 -8.70 -5.15 6.27
C ASN A 18 -7.88 -6.44 6.30
N ALA A 19 -6.83 -6.55 5.48
CA ALA A 19 -5.95 -7.71 5.47
C ALA A 19 -5.21 -7.88 6.81
N ARG A 20 -4.76 -6.77 7.42
CA ARG A 20 -4.14 -6.77 8.74
C ARG A 20 -5.12 -7.25 9.82
N ALA A 21 -6.36 -6.76 9.80
CA ALA A 21 -7.39 -7.18 10.75
C ALA A 21 -7.68 -8.68 10.61
N ALA A 22 -7.84 -9.18 9.38
CA ALA A 22 -8.04 -10.59 9.07
C ALA A 22 -6.88 -11.46 9.56
N TRP A 23 -5.63 -11.05 9.32
CA TRP A 23 -4.45 -11.76 9.81
C TRP A 23 -4.43 -11.83 11.34
N ARG A 24 -4.66 -10.70 12.03
CA ARG A 24 -4.69 -10.66 13.50
C ARG A 24 -5.80 -11.54 14.08
N LEU A 25 -6.98 -11.52 13.47
CA LEU A 25 -8.08 -12.39 13.86
C LEU A 25 -7.74 -13.88 13.66
N THR A 26 -7.09 -14.20 12.54
CA THR A 26 -6.67 -15.58 12.23
C THR A 26 -5.65 -16.08 13.25
N VAL A 27 -4.65 -15.26 13.60
CA VAL A 27 -3.68 -15.57 14.67
C VAL A 27 -4.39 -15.75 16.01
N ALA A 28 -5.31 -14.86 16.38
CA ALA A 28 -6.06 -14.98 17.62
C ALA A 28 -6.96 -16.22 17.67
N SER A 29 -7.39 -16.73 16.50
CA SER A 29 -8.19 -17.96 16.42
C SER A 29 -7.38 -19.23 16.67
N LEU A 30 -6.05 -19.21 16.46
CA LEU A 30 -5.18 -20.38 16.66
C LEU A 30 -5.23 -20.92 18.08
N SER A 31 -5.21 -20.04 19.09
CA SER A 31 -5.21 -20.45 20.50
C SER A 31 -6.50 -21.16 20.92
N LYS A 32 -7.55 -21.07 20.10
CA LYS A 32 -8.85 -21.70 20.33
C LYS A 32 -9.02 -23.01 19.55
N LYS A 33 -8.05 -23.37 18.69
CA LYS A 33 -8.15 -24.56 17.84
C LYS A 33 -7.76 -25.82 18.61
N PRO A 34 -8.49 -26.95 18.45
CA PRO A 34 -8.06 -28.23 18.98
C PRO A 34 -6.76 -28.70 18.29
N PRO A 35 -5.91 -29.48 18.99
CA PRO A 35 -4.59 -29.89 18.50
C PRO A 35 -4.60 -30.51 17.10
N GLN A 36 -5.60 -31.34 16.79
CA GLN A 36 -5.77 -31.98 15.48
C GLN A 36 -5.99 -31.02 14.29
N THR A 37 -6.27 -29.73 14.53
CA THR A 37 -6.52 -28.72 13.48
C THR A 37 -5.49 -27.60 13.46
N LEU A 38 -4.42 -27.72 14.26
CA LEU A 38 -3.40 -26.68 14.39
C LEU A 38 -2.61 -26.49 13.09
N GLU A 39 -2.28 -27.57 12.38
CA GLU A 39 -1.55 -27.47 11.10
C GLU A 39 -2.32 -26.64 10.07
N GLU A 40 -3.61 -26.93 9.90
CA GLU A 40 -4.51 -26.16 9.04
C GLU A 40 -4.66 -24.71 9.53
N GLY A 41 -4.67 -24.51 10.85
CA GLY A 41 -4.61 -23.19 11.47
C GLY A 41 -3.36 -22.41 11.08
N PHE A 42 -2.17 -23.01 11.20
CA PHE A 42 -0.91 -22.37 10.83
C PHE A 42 -0.87 -22.05 9.33
N LYS A 43 -1.39 -22.95 8.49
CA LYS A 43 -1.54 -22.69 7.05
C LYS A 43 -2.44 -21.48 6.78
N ALA A 44 -3.57 -21.38 7.47
CA ALA A 44 -4.47 -20.22 7.35
C ALA A 44 -3.80 -18.92 7.78
N VAL A 45 -3.01 -18.93 8.87
CA VAL A 45 -2.22 -17.76 9.29
C VAL A 45 -1.22 -17.37 8.22
N LYS A 46 -0.51 -18.32 7.61
CA LYS A 46 0.45 -18.02 6.54
C LYS A 46 -0.19 -17.42 5.29
N ILE A 47 -1.40 -17.87 4.94
CA ILE A 47 -2.17 -17.31 3.83
C ILE A 47 -2.58 -15.87 4.14
N ALA A 48 -3.13 -15.61 5.33
CA ALA A 48 -3.55 -14.28 5.75
C ALA A 48 -2.36 -13.31 5.90
N GLU A 49 -1.23 -13.79 6.41
CA GLU A 49 0.04 -13.05 6.49
C GLU A 49 0.51 -12.64 5.10
N ARG A 50 0.54 -13.58 4.14
CA ARG A 50 0.95 -13.29 2.75
C ARG A 50 0.01 -12.29 2.08
N ALA A 51 -1.30 -12.38 2.32
CA ALA A 51 -2.26 -11.41 1.80
C ALA A 51 -2.00 -10.00 2.36
N TYR A 52 -1.75 -9.88 3.67
CA TYR A 52 -1.38 -8.61 4.29
C TYR A 52 -0.11 -8.02 3.69
N PHE A 53 0.95 -8.82 3.54
CA PHE A 53 2.20 -8.35 2.91
C PHE A 53 1.96 -7.91 1.47
N ARG A 54 1.13 -8.62 0.70
CA ARG A 54 0.83 -8.23 -0.67
C ARG A 54 0.13 -6.88 -0.75
N CYS A 55 -0.84 -6.59 0.13
CA CYS A 55 -1.47 -5.28 0.19
C CYS A 55 -0.48 -4.17 0.56
N CYS A 56 0.55 -4.46 1.36
CA CYS A 56 1.63 -3.51 1.64
C CYS A 56 2.50 -3.26 0.40
N GLU A 57 2.82 -4.30 -0.37
CA GLU A 57 3.55 -4.15 -1.64
C GLU A 57 2.77 -3.29 -2.63
N ASP A 58 1.49 -3.60 -2.86
CA ASP A 58 0.63 -2.85 -3.78
C ASP A 58 0.52 -1.37 -3.36
N LEU A 59 0.42 -1.08 -2.05
CA LEU A 59 0.42 0.30 -1.53
C LEU A 59 1.76 1.01 -1.79
N CYS A 60 2.89 0.33 -1.60
CA CYS A 60 4.22 0.88 -1.87
C CYS A 60 4.40 1.18 -3.36
N ASP A 61 3.92 0.32 -4.25
CA ASP A 61 4.04 0.49 -5.69
C ASP A 61 3.24 1.69 -6.18
N VAL A 62 2.01 1.86 -5.69
CA VAL A 62 1.19 3.04 -5.99
C VAL A 62 1.83 4.30 -5.45
N LEU A 63 2.33 4.29 -4.21
CA LEU A 63 3.00 5.44 -3.62
C LEU A 63 4.23 5.86 -4.44
N ARG A 64 5.04 4.90 -4.91
CA ARG A 64 6.17 5.20 -5.80
C ARG A 64 5.71 5.84 -7.10
N SER A 65 4.69 5.27 -7.76
CA SER A 65 4.14 5.85 -8.99
C SER A 65 3.62 7.27 -8.79
N GLU A 66 3.04 7.58 -7.63
CA GLU A 66 2.56 8.91 -7.30
C GLU A 66 3.69 9.90 -7.06
N ILE A 67 4.79 9.46 -6.44
CA ILE A 67 6.02 10.25 -6.30
C ILE A 67 6.59 10.56 -7.68
N ASP A 68 6.78 9.54 -8.52
CA ASP A 68 7.33 9.70 -9.89
C ASP A 68 6.48 10.70 -10.69
N ARG A 69 5.15 10.58 -10.64
CA ARG A 69 4.23 11.51 -11.31
C ARG A 69 4.37 12.94 -10.78
N ALA A 70 4.49 13.11 -9.47
CA ALA A 70 4.61 14.42 -8.85
C ALA A 70 5.96 15.08 -9.22
N GLU A 71 7.04 14.31 -9.29
CA GLU A 71 8.35 14.76 -9.74
C GLU A 71 8.35 15.14 -11.23
N GLU A 72 7.71 14.35 -12.09
CA GLU A 72 7.55 14.70 -13.51
C GLU A 72 6.78 16.02 -13.71
N MET A 73 5.69 16.23 -12.98
CA MET A 73 4.93 17.48 -13.06
C MET A 73 5.76 18.68 -12.61
N ALA A 74 6.50 18.55 -11.50
CA ALA A 74 7.38 19.62 -11.03
C ALA A 74 8.48 19.96 -12.04
N GLY A 75 9.06 18.96 -12.72
CA GLY A 75 10.04 19.18 -13.77
C GLY A 75 9.48 19.92 -15.00
N ARG A 76 8.24 19.60 -15.40
CA ARG A 76 7.55 20.29 -16.50
C ARG A 76 7.22 21.74 -16.16
N GLU A 77 6.76 22.00 -14.94
CA GLU A 77 6.49 23.36 -14.46
C GLU A 77 7.76 24.23 -14.42
N ALA A 78 8.89 23.66 -13.98
CA ALA A 78 10.17 24.35 -13.99
C ALA A 78 10.62 24.70 -15.41
N SER A 79 10.57 23.72 -16.34
CA SER A 79 10.95 23.93 -17.74
C SER A 79 10.06 24.96 -18.44
N HIS A 80 8.76 24.97 -18.16
CA HIS A 80 7.83 25.95 -18.75
C HIS A 80 8.12 27.38 -18.25
N ASN A 81 8.43 27.54 -16.96
CA ASN A 81 8.76 28.85 -16.40
C ASN A 81 10.08 29.41 -16.96
N ASP A 82 11.09 28.56 -17.19
CA ASP A 82 12.36 28.96 -17.80
C ASP A 82 12.17 29.44 -19.26
N GLU A 83 11.33 28.76 -20.05
CA GLU A 83 11.00 29.19 -21.42
C GLU A 83 10.22 30.52 -21.46
N VAL A 84 9.30 30.74 -20.52
CA VAL A 84 8.54 31.99 -20.43
C VAL A 84 9.44 33.15 -20.02
N GLN A 85 10.37 32.95 -19.09
CA GLN A 85 11.34 33.98 -18.69
C GLN A 85 12.41 34.26 -19.76
N SER A 86 12.79 33.27 -20.56
CA SER A 86 13.74 33.46 -21.67
C SER A 86 13.15 34.21 -22.88
N ASN A 87 11.82 34.33 -22.99
CA ASN A 87 11.12 34.99 -24.09
C ASN A 87 10.59 36.39 -23.75
N LEU A 88 10.96 36.92 -22.58
CA LEU A 88 10.68 38.29 -22.10
C LEU A 88 11.96 39.14 -22.10
#